data_AF-A0A3L7A9X7-F1
#
_entry.id   AF-A0A3L7A9X7-F1
#
_cell.length_a   1.000
_cell.length_b   1.000
_cell.length_c   1.000
_cell.angle_alpha   90.00
_cell.angle_beta   90.00
_cell.angle_gamma   90.00
#
_symmetry.space_group_name_H-M   'P 1'
#
loop_
_entity.id
_entity.type
_entity.pdbx_description
1 polymer ?
#
loop_
_entity_poly.entity_id
_entity_poly.type
_entity_poly.pdbx_seq_one_letter_code
_entity_poly.pdbx_strand_id
1 'polypeptide(L)'
;MNNFEPSAAASARPDAAASAVRTESRALYAALTSAVVGGVLGLVLGLTRPLPLVGEWSFGNLAAIAAGLLGAAAAATGYALARRSPGQEWRREVPSPLTIVSFSGVVIVHGLLASLTTLATFLLLGRGFIGLILDPFWSVLLMGTTTGLTAWIITLSVSRLTTVRMSSLLMAFVGLGTLTSMVTASDPDWWRTHFSHLGTFGDLSSLLFNGTLIVGGLMVTAFAIYVSNDMRPLVDAGQLRSRTSPRTVARLFIVMGVMLAGVGIVPVHVSLLIHNVCASGMAVAFGALLISGPRVLAGMPRAYFVASWLFLAAMLVSVALFAMGFFGLTAFEILVFAMVFGWMAVFIRFLATARPD
;
A
#
# COMPACT_ATOMS: atom_id res chain seq x y z
N MET A 1 -37.81 39.08 23.29
CA MET A 1 -36.51 39.67 22.90
C MET A 1 -35.46 38.57 23.03
N ASN A 2 -34.79 38.27 21.92
CA ASN A 2 -33.91 37.13 21.73
C ASN A 2 -32.64 37.23 22.59
N ASN A 3 -32.37 36.22 23.41
CA ASN A 3 -31.02 35.94 23.88
C ASN A 3 -30.41 34.88 22.96
N PHE A 4 -29.55 35.33 22.05
CA PHE A 4 -28.63 34.45 21.33
C PHE A 4 -27.55 33.98 22.31
N GLU A 5 -27.62 32.72 22.72
CA GLU A 5 -26.43 32.02 23.22
C GLU A 5 -25.49 31.79 22.03
N PRO A 6 -24.19 32.18 22.13
CA PRO A 6 -23.23 31.80 21.13
C PRO A 6 -23.01 30.28 21.24
N SER A 7 -23.38 29.60 20.15
CA SER A 7 -23.05 28.21 19.84
C SER A 7 -21.62 27.89 20.29
N ALA A 8 -21.50 26.83 21.09
CA ALA A 8 -20.25 26.19 21.47
C ALA A 8 -19.52 25.69 20.20
N ALA A 9 -18.80 26.59 19.54
CA ALA A 9 -17.86 26.26 18.49
C ALA A 9 -16.69 25.48 19.14
N ALA A 10 -16.80 24.16 19.05
CA ALA A 10 -15.77 23.15 19.11
C ALA A 10 -14.36 23.67 19.46
N SER A 11 -14.01 23.62 20.74
CA SER A 11 -12.62 23.68 21.18
C SER A 11 -11.89 22.43 20.65
N ALA A 12 -11.30 22.51 19.46
CA ALA A 12 -10.28 21.55 19.07
C ALA A 12 -9.23 21.52 20.19
N ARG A 13 -9.06 20.36 20.84
CA ARG A 13 -8.17 20.20 22.01
C ARG A 13 -6.79 20.78 21.68
N PRO A 14 -6.21 21.69 22.48
CA PRO A 14 -4.92 22.35 22.21
C PRO A 14 -3.79 21.38 21.81
N ASP A 15 -3.81 20.16 22.34
CA ASP A 15 -2.85 19.10 22.06
C ASP A 15 -2.88 18.58 20.62
N ALA A 16 -4.06 18.55 19.99
CA ALA A 16 -4.23 18.10 18.61
C ALA A 16 -3.63 19.12 17.62
N ALA A 17 -3.88 20.41 17.85
CA ALA A 17 -3.31 21.49 17.06
C ALA A 17 -1.77 21.52 17.18
N ALA A 18 -1.24 21.42 18.41
CA ALA A 18 0.20 21.36 18.65
C ALA A 18 0.84 20.11 17.99
N SER A 19 0.14 18.98 17.98
CA SER A 19 0.62 17.77 17.29
C SER A 19 0.62 17.92 15.77
N ALA A 20 -0.38 18.58 15.19
CA ALA A 20 -0.44 18.83 13.76
C ALA A 20 0.73 19.71 13.31
N VAL A 21 1.02 20.79 14.05
CA VAL A 21 2.17 21.67 13.78
C VAL A 21 3.49 20.91 13.87
N ARG A 22 3.69 20.08 14.91
CA ARG A 22 4.91 19.25 15.02
C ARG A 22 5.09 18.29 13.85
N THR A 23 4.01 17.68 13.38
CA THR A 23 4.06 16.80 12.21
C THR A 23 4.43 17.57 10.95
N GLU A 24 3.86 18.75 10.75
CA GLU A 24 4.17 19.61 9.61
C GLU A 24 5.64 20.07 9.63
N SER A 25 6.13 20.54 10.78
CA SER A 25 7.54 20.94 10.92
C SER A 25 8.49 19.78 10.62
N ARG A 26 8.20 18.57 11.10
CA ARG A 26 9.02 17.38 10.81
C ARG A 26 9.02 17.05 9.32
N ALA A 27 7.86 17.15 8.66
CA ALA A 27 7.76 16.93 7.23
C ALA A 27 8.56 17.96 6.44
N LEU A 28 8.53 19.24 6.83
CA LEU A 28 9.36 20.29 6.23
C LEU A 28 10.85 20.06 6.45
N TYR A 29 11.27 19.66 7.65
CA TYR A 29 12.68 19.32 7.90
C TYR A 29 13.15 18.13 7.06
N ALA A 30 12.34 17.08 6.95
CA ALA A 30 12.64 15.94 6.09
C ALA A 30 12.71 16.33 4.60
N ALA A 31 11.84 17.25 4.17
CA ALA A 31 11.84 17.81 2.82
C ALA A 31 13.13 18.57 2.53
N LEU A 32 13.51 19.50 3.41
CA LEU A 32 14.70 20.33 3.25
C LEU A 32 15.98 19.50 3.26
N THR A 33 16.12 18.55 4.20
CA THR A 33 17.30 17.68 4.24
C THR A 33 17.39 16.80 3.01
N SER A 34 16.28 16.21 2.57
CA SER A 34 16.25 15.37 1.36
C SER A 34 16.49 16.20 0.08
N ALA A 35 16.02 17.44 0.04
CA ALA A 35 16.25 18.36 -1.07
C ALA A 35 17.72 18.78 -1.16
N VAL A 36 18.38 19.04 -0.03
CA VAL A 36 19.82 19.33 -0.01
C VAL A 36 20.62 18.10 -0.45
N VAL A 37 20.34 16.93 0.12
CA VAL A 37 21.05 15.68 -0.26
C VAL A 37 20.82 15.35 -1.75
N GLY A 38 19.58 15.46 -2.22
CA GLY A 38 19.24 15.29 -3.64
C GLY A 38 19.92 16.34 -4.53
N GLY A 39 19.93 17.60 -4.12
CA GLY A 39 20.60 18.68 -4.85
C GLY A 39 22.11 18.44 -4.99
N VAL A 40 22.78 18.02 -3.91
CA VAL A 40 24.21 17.65 -3.96
C VAL A 40 24.44 16.47 -4.89
N LEU A 41 23.59 15.44 -4.83
CA LEU A 41 23.66 14.30 -5.77
C LEU A 41 23.48 14.77 -7.22
N GLY A 42 22.51 15.64 -7.47
CA GLY A 42 22.26 16.25 -8.78
C GLY A 42 23.46 17.06 -9.29
N LEU A 43 24.12 17.81 -8.41
CA LEU A 43 25.33 18.57 -8.75
C LEU A 43 26.47 17.64 -9.19
N VAL A 44 26.76 16.63 -8.37
CA VAL A 44 27.84 15.67 -8.64
C VAL A 44 27.59 14.94 -9.96
N LEU A 45 26.37 14.47 -10.19
CA LEU A 45 26.01 13.78 -11.43
C LEU A 45 26.07 14.70 -12.64
N GLY A 46 25.54 15.92 -12.54
CA GLY A 46 25.53 16.89 -13.64
C GLY A 46 26.93 17.38 -14.03
N LEU A 47 27.88 17.42 -13.09
CA LEU A 47 29.27 17.80 -13.36
C LEU A 47 30.12 16.66 -13.95
N THR A 48 29.75 15.40 -13.71
CA THR A 48 30.58 14.24 -14.07
C THR A 48 30.23 13.62 -15.41
N ARG A 49 28.99 13.76 -15.87
CA ARG A 49 28.55 13.18 -17.14
C ARG A 49 27.34 13.89 -17.75
N PRO A 50 27.15 13.80 -19.08
CA PRO A 50 25.88 14.13 -19.72
C PRO A 50 24.76 13.29 -19.09
N LEU A 51 23.67 13.94 -18.71
CA LEU A 51 22.58 13.31 -17.98
C LEU A 51 21.28 13.40 -18.80
N PRO A 52 21.03 12.44 -19.71
CA PRO A 52 19.79 12.42 -20.47
C PRO A 52 18.60 12.25 -19.53
N LEU A 53 17.46 12.82 -19.87
CA LEU A 53 16.27 12.76 -19.01
C LEU A 53 15.76 11.32 -18.82
N VAL A 54 15.79 10.50 -19.87
CA VAL A 54 15.33 9.10 -19.92
C VAL A 54 16.34 8.18 -20.61
N GLY A 55 16.27 6.87 -20.36
CA GLY A 55 17.23 5.85 -20.79
C GLY A 55 17.84 5.07 -19.62
N GLU A 56 18.71 4.09 -19.88
CA GLU A 56 19.25 3.17 -18.84
C GLU A 56 20.02 3.88 -17.71
N TRP A 57 20.90 4.81 -18.05
CA TRP A 57 21.70 5.58 -17.08
C TRP A 57 21.27 7.05 -17.03
N SER A 58 19.96 7.27 -17.09
CA SER A 58 19.35 8.60 -17.16
C SER A 58 19.15 9.27 -15.81
N PHE A 59 18.89 10.58 -15.85
CA PHE A 59 18.44 11.34 -14.69
C PHE A 59 17.21 10.71 -14.04
N GLY A 60 16.20 10.32 -14.83
CA GLY A 60 14.96 9.76 -14.31
C GLY A 60 15.16 8.49 -13.48
N ASN A 61 16.03 7.57 -13.91
CA ASN A 61 16.34 6.35 -13.17
C ASN A 61 17.07 6.66 -11.85
N LEU A 62 18.03 7.59 -11.87
CA LEU A 62 18.78 7.99 -10.68
C LEU A 62 17.90 8.76 -9.69
N ALA A 63 17.01 9.62 -10.21
CA ALA A 63 16.03 10.34 -9.41
C ALA A 63 15.04 9.38 -8.75
N ALA A 64 14.61 8.33 -9.45
CA ALA A 64 13.78 7.28 -8.88
C ALA A 64 14.49 6.55 -7.73
N ILE A 65 15.76 6.16 -7.90
CA ILE A 65 16.54 5.53 -6.83
C ILE A 65 16.69 6.48 -5.64
N ALA A 66 17.07 7.73 -5.88
CA ALA A 66 17.25 8.73 -4.82
C ALA A 66 15.94 9.01 -4.07
N ALA A 67 14.83 9.18 -4.79
CA ALA A 67 13.49 9.36 -4.21
C ALA A 67 13.07 8.14 -3.38
N GLY A 68 13.37 6.92 -3.84
CA GLY A 68 13.10 5.69 -3.10
C GLY A 68 13.89 5.59 -1.80
N LEU A 69 15.21 5.85 -1.85
CA LEU A 69 16.07 5.76 -0.67
C LEU A 69 15.76 6.83 0.36
N LEU A 70 15.66 8.10 -0.07
CA LEU A 70 15.34 9.21 0.83
C LEU A 70 13.88 9.15 1.31
N GLY A 71 12.97 8.69 0.46
CA GLY A 71 11.59 8.40 0.82
C GLY A 71 11.48 7.29 1.86
N ALA A 72 12.23 6.20 1.72
CA ALA A 72 12.29 5.14 2.73
C ALA A 72 12.86 5.65 4.07
N ALA A 73 13.89 6.50 4.05
CA ALA A 73 14.43 7.12 5.25
C ALA A 73 13.41 8.06 5.93
N ALA A 74 12.68 8.87 5.15
CA ALA A 74 11.59 9.70 5.64
C ALA A 74 10.43 8.86 6.22
N ALA A 75 10.08 7.75 5.55
CA ALA A 75 9.08 6.80 6.05
C ALA A 75 9.52 6.18 7.38
N ALA A 76 10.76 5.72 7.48
CA ALA A 76 11.31 5.08 8.67
C ALA A 76 11.29 6.03 9.88
N THR A 77 11.85 7.23 9.70
CA THR A 77 11.90 8.25 10.75
C THR A 77 10.51 8.75 11.13
N GLY A 78 9.68 9.10 10.14
CA GLY A 78 8.30 9.55 10.38
C GLY A 78 7.45 8.49 11.08
N TYR A 79 7.51 7.24 10.63
CA TYR A 79 6.74 6.14 11.21
C TYR A 79 7.19 5.80 12.65
N ALA A 80 8.49 5.89 12.94
CA ALA A 80 9.03 5.70 14.28
C ALA A 80 8.61 6.83 15.23
N LEU A 81 8.71 8.08 14.80
CA LEU A 81 8.31 9.24 15.59
C LEU A 81 6.80 9.32 15.82
N ALA A 82 6.00 8.84 14.85
CA ALA A 82 4.55 8.80 14.92
C ALA A 82 4.04 7.94 16.09
N ARG A 83 4.81 6.94 16.56
CA ARG A 83 4.48 6.14 17.78
C ARG A 83 4.37 6.96 19.06
N ARG A 84 4.83 8.22 19.03
CA ARG A 84 4.73 9.17 20.15
C ARG A 84 3.71 10.27 19.93
N SER A 85 2.92 10.18 18.86
CA SER A 85 1.87 11.16 18.58
C SER A 85 0.54 10.73 19.20
N PRO A 86 -0.31 11.69 19.59
CA PRO A 86 -1.67 11.41 20.05
C PRO A 86 -2.45 10.54 19.07
N GLY A 87 -3.14 9.51 19.58
CA GLY A 87 -3.95 8.57 18.80
C GLY A 87 -3.16 7.41 18.16
N GLN A 88 -1.84 7.34 18.37
CA GLN A 88 -0.95 6.31 17.83
C GLN A 88 -0.20 5.54 18.93
N GLU A 89 -0.52 5.79 20.20
CA GLU A 89 0.13 5.20 21.37
C GLU A 89 -0.08 3.69 21.44
N TRP A 90 -1.23 3.21 20.96
CA TRP A 90 -1.58 1.78 20.88
C TRP A 90 -0.51 0.96 20.14
N ARG A 91 0.25 1.57 19.21
CA ARG A 91 1.35 0.91 18.47
C ARG A 91 2.51 0.49 19.37
N ARG A 92 2.60 1.01 20.60
CA ARG A 92 3.60 0.62 21.62
C ARG A 92 3.23 -0.70 22.30
N GLU A 93 1.95 -1.05 22.31
CA GLU A 93 1.44 -2.28 22.92
C GLU A 93 1.48 -3.47 21.94
N VAL A 94 1.78 -3.21 20.66
CA VAL A 94 1.89 -4.24 19.62
C VAL A 94 3.17 -5.06 19.85
N PRO A 95 3.08 -6.41 19.87
CA PRO A 95 4.24 -7.29 20.02
C PRO A 95 5.38 -6.98 19.05
N SER A 96 6.63 -7.16 19.51
CA SER A 96 7.83 -6.81 18.74
C SER A 96 7.86 -7.38 17.30
N PRO A 97 7.54 -8.67 17.06
CA PRO A 97 7.55 -9.21 15.69
C PRO A 97 6.56 -8.51 14.75
N LEU A 98 5.36 -8.22 15.22
CA LEU A 98 4.32 -7.51 14.45
C LEU A 98 4.67 -6.03 14.24
N THR A 99 5.36 -5.44 15.22
CA THR A 99 5.96 -4.10 15.10
C THR A 99 6.97 -4.05 13.96
N ILE A 100 7.86 -5.04 13.87
CA ILE A 100 8.88 -5.13 12.80
C ILE A 100 8.20 -5.31 11.45
N VAL A 101 7.26 -6.26 11.33
CA VAL A 101 6.48 -6.48 10.10
C VAL A 101 5.82 -5.20 9.60
N SER A 102 5.14 -4.50 10.51
CA SER A 102 4.45 -3.26 10.17
C SER A 102 5.42 -2.14 9.80
N PHE A 103 6.53 -2.00 10.53
CA PHE A 103 7.58 -1.02 10.23
C PHE A 103 8.20 -1.27 8.86
N SER A 104 8.71 -2.48 8.63
CA SER A 104 9.37 -2.85 7.38
C SER A 104 8.44 -2.70 6.20
N GLY A 105 7.20 -3.18 6.31
CA GLY A 105 6.24 -3.06 5.21
C GLY A 105 5.91 -1.61 4.85
N VAL A 106 5.69 -0.74 5.84
CA VAL A 106 5.41 0.68 5.59
C VAL A 106 6.60 1.36 4.93
N VAL A 107 7.83 1.10 5.42
CA VAL A 107 9.05 1.71 4.87
C VAL A 107 9.31 1.25 3.45
N ILE A 108 9.24 -0.06 3.20
CA ILE A 108 9.50 -0.64 1.88
C ILE A 108 8.46 -0.14 0.87
N VAL A 109 7.16 -0.15 1.20
CA VAL A 109 6.12 0.33 0.27
C VAL A 109 6.29 1.79 -0.09
N HIS A 110 6.56 2.68 0.88
CA HIS A 110 6.72 4.09 0.55
C HIS A 110 7.97 4.34 -0.30
N GLY A 111 9.08 3.65 -0.01
CA GLY A 111 10.29 3.72 -0.83
C GLY A 111 10.04 3.23 -2.26
N LEU A 112 9.43 2.06 -2.43
CA LEU A 112 9.14 1.52 -3.76
C LEU A 112 8.12 2.36 -4.53
N LEU A 113 7.05 2.83 -3.89
CA LEU A 113 6.09 3.74 -4.50
C LEU A 113 6.75 5.05 -4.94
N ALA A 114 7.66 5.60 -4.14
CA ALA A 114 8.42 6.79 -4.51
C ALA A 114 9.28 6.55 -5.74
N SER A 115 10.03 5.44 -5.78
CA SER A 115 10.83 5.06 -6.95
C SER A 115 9.96 4.92 -8.19
N LEU A 116 8.89 4.12 -8.11
CA LEU A 116 8.02 3.83 -9.26
C LEU A 116 7.29 5.08 -9.77
N THR A 117 6.78 5.91 -8.87
CA THR A 117 6.08 7.15 -9.24
C THR A 117 7.05 8.16 -9.87
N THR A 118 8.25 8.29 -9.30
CA THR A 118 9.29 9.17 -9.85
C THR A 118 9.74 8.68 -11.23
N LEU A 119 10.00 7.38 -11.38
CA LEU A 119 10.36 6.78 -12.66
C LEU A 119 9.28 7.02 -13.72
N ALA A 120 8.02 6.71 -13.39
CA ALA A 120 6.90 6.92 -14.30
C ALA A 120 6.76 8.40 -14.71
N THR A 121 6.98 9.33 -13.76
CA THR A 121 6.94 10.77 -14.03
C THR A 121 8.02 11.19 -15.02
N PHE A 122 9.27 10.76 -14.82
CA PHE A 122 10.36 11.11 -15.75
C PHE A 122 10.24 10.42 -17.11
N LEU A 123 9.73 9.18 -17.16
CA LEU A 123 9.42 8.51 -18.41
C LEU A 123 8.37 9.28 -19.21
N LEU A 124 7.32 9.78 -18.54
CA LEU A 124 6.29 10.59 -19.17
C LEU A 124 6.85 11.93 -19.66
N LEU A 125 7.64 12.63 -18.83
CA LEU A 125 8.31 13.87 -19.22
C LEU A 125 9.25 13.65 -20.42
N GLY A 126 9.97 12.53 -20.46
CA GLY A 126 10.83 12.17 -21.58
C GLY A 126 10.10 11.99 -22.91
N ARG A 127 8.78 11.76 -22.90
CA ARG A 127 7.96 11.76 -24.13
C ARG A 127 7.77 13.17 -24.70
N GLY A 128 7.79 14.20 -23.84
CA GLY A 128 7.70 15.61 -24.26
C GLY A 128 9.06 16.26 -24.52
N PHE A 129 10.09 15.87 -23.78
CA PHE A 129 11.43 16.45 -23.84
C PHE A 129 12.43 15.49 -24.52
N ILE A 130 12.20 15.21 -25.80
CA ILE A 130 12.99 14.25 -26.57
C ILE A 130 14.43 14.76 -26.74
N GLY A 131 15.40 13.93 -26.37
CA GLY A 131 16.83 14.26 -26.49
C GLY A 131 17.34 15.27 -25.45
N LEU A 132 16.54 15.63 -24.45
CA LEU A 132 16.98 16.57 -23.41
C LEU A 132 18.09 15.96 -22.56
N ILE A 133 19.22 16.68 -22.50
CA ILE A 133 20.35 16.43 -21.62
C ILE A 133 20.36 17.55 -20.57
N LEU A 134 20.37 17.17 -19.30
CA LEU A 134 20.36 18.13 -18.21
C LEU A 134 21.77 18.66 -17.95
N ASP A 135 21.88 19.98 -17.81
CA ASP A 135 23.08 20.63 -17.29
C ASP A 135 23.13 20.50 -15.74
N PRO A 136 24.24 20.91 -15.09
CA PRO A 136 24.34 20.85 -13.64
C PRO A 136 23.26 21.65 -12.90
N PHE A 137 22.84 22.79 -13.43
CA PHE A 137 21.82 23.63 -12.79
C PHE A 137 20.47 22.90 -12.71
N TRP A 138 19.99 22.36 -13.83
CA TRP A 138 18.74 21.61 -13.87
C TRP A 138 18.83 20.29 -13.10
N SER A 139 19.99 19.64 -13.11
CA SER A 139 20.22 18.40 -12.34
C SER A 139 20.08 18.63 -10.83
N VAL A 140 20.63 19.73 -10.30
CA VAL A 140 20.49 20.11 -8.88
C VAL A 140 19.02 20.42 -8.56
N LEU A 141 18.41 21.31 -9.35
CA LEU A 141 17.07 21.82 -9.08
C LEU A 141 16.02 20.69 -9.11
N LEU A 142 16.03 19.87 -10.16
CA LEU A 142 15.07 18.78 -10.33
C LEU A 142 15.29 17.67 -9.30
N MET A 143 16.54 17.31 -8.99
CA MET A 143 16.82 16.22 -8.05
C MET A 143 16.41 16.64 -6.64
N GLY A 144 16.82 17.84 -6.21
CA GLY A 144 16.43 18.38 -4.90
C GLY A 144 14.93 18.57 -4.75
N THR A 145 14.24 19.06 -5.79
CA THR A 145 12.78 19.19 -5.76
C THR A 145 12.09 17.83 -5.66
N THR A 146 12.52 16.86 -6.46
CA THR A 146 11.95 15.51 -6.49
C THR A 146 12.11 14.81 -5.13
N THR A 147 13.32 14.79 -4.58
CA THR A 147 13.58 14.13 -3.30
C THR A 147 12.96 14.86 -2.12
N GLY A 148 12.95 16.21 -2.15
CA GLY A 148 12.33 17.03 -1.11
C GLY A 148 10.82 16.86 -1.03
N LEU A 149 10.13 16.97 -2.17
CA LEU A 149 8.67 16.74 -2.25
C LEU A 149 8.31 15.31 -1.85
N THR A 150 9.09 14.33 -2.31
CA THR A 150 8.92 12.93 -1.95
C THR A 150 8.98 12.72 -0.43
N ALA A 151 10.02 13.25 0.23
CA ALA A 151 10.19 13.14 1.66
C ALA A 151 9.08 13.86 2.46
N TRP A 152 8.63 15.03 1.98
CA TRP A 152 7.50 15.76 2.57
C TRP A 152 6.21 14.92 2.54
N ILE A 153 5.80 14.47 1.35
CA ILE A 153 4.56 13.69 1.15
C ILE A 153 4.60 12.41 1.98
N ILE A 154 5.73 11.70 1.98
CA ILE A 154 5.86 10.44 2.72
C ILE A 154 5.80 10.68 4.22
N THR A 155 6.46 11.71 4.74
CA THR A 155 6.43 12.04 6.17
C THR A 155 5.00 12.36 6.63
N LEU A 156 4.23 13.09 5.81
CA LEU A 156 2.82 13.36 6.07
C LEU A 156 1.93 12.10 5.97
N SER A 157 2.24 11.19 5.04
CA SER A 157 1.55 9.91 4.91
C SER A 157 1.74 9.04 6.16
N VAL A 158 2.99 8.78 6.55
CA VAL A 158 3.33 7.84 7.64
C VAL A 158 2.97 8.36 9.03
N SER A 159 2.93 9.68 9.21
CA SER A 159 2.65 10.33 10.50
C SER A 159 1.19 10.23 10.93
N ARG A 160 0.27 9.95 10.00
CA ARG A 160 -1.18 9.85 10.27
C ARG A 160 -1.78 8.58 9.67
N LEU A 161 -1.06 7.45 9.72
CA LEU A 161 -1.56 6.18 9.19
C LEU A 161 -2.81 5.72 9.93
N THR A 162 -3.82 5.39 9.14
CA THR A 162 -5.08 4.77 9.54
C THR A 162 -5.32 3.52 8.69
N THR A 163 -6.29 2.70 9.06
CA THR A 163 -6.69 1.52 8.28
C THR A 163 -7.06 1.89 6.83
N VAL A 164 -7.76 3.01 6.62
CA VAL A 164 -8.10 3.54 5.29
C VAL A 164 -6.85 3.87 4.47
N ARG A 165 -5.88 4.58 5.07
CA ARG A 165 -4.64 4.95 4.38
C ARG A 165 -3.77 3.74 4.07
N MET A 166 -3.65 2.80 5.01
CA MET A 166 -2.92 1.54 4.80
C MET A 166 -3.50 0.75 3.63
N SER A 167 -4.83 0.68 3.52
CA SER A 167 -5.50 0.01 2.41
C SER A 167 -5.31 0.74 1.08
N SER A 168 -5.39 2.07 1.09
CA SER A 168 -5.13 2.89 -0.11
C SER A 168 -3.69 2.74 -0.60
N LEU A 169 -2.72 2.73 0.32
CA LEU A 169 -1.31 2.50 0.02
C LEU A 169 -1.08 1.10 -0.54
N LEU A 170 -1.68 0.08 0.06
CA LEU A 170 -1.60 -1.29 -0.44
C LEU A 170 -2.20 -1.40 -1.84
N MET A 171 -3.39 -0.85 -2.09
CA MET A 171 -4.02 -0.84 -3.41
C MET A 171 -3.16 -0.10 -4.44
N ALA A 172 -2.64 1.08 -4.11
CA ALA A 172 -1.78 1.85 -5.00
C ALA A 172 -0.48 1.09 -5.31
N PHE A 173 0.16 0.49 -4.30
CA PHE A 173 1.39 -0.27 -4.47
C PHE A 173 1.19 -1.51 -5.34
N VAL A 174 0.17 -2.30 -5.02
CA VAL A 174 -0.11 -3.53 -5.77
C VAL A 174 -0.54 -3.21 -7.20
N GLY A 175 -1.43 -2.23 -7.39
CA GLY A 175 -1.85 -1.78 -8.71
C GLY A 175 -0.69 -1.24 -9.55
N LEU A 176 0.11 -0.32 -9.01
CA LEU A 176 1.25 0.25 -9.73
C LEU A 176 2.33 -0.80 -10.01
N GLY A 177 2.63 -1.67 -9.06
CA GLY A 177 3.60 -2.75 -9.23
C GLY A 177 3.19 -3.76 -10.31
N THR A 178 1.92 -4.20 -10.30
CA THR A 178 1.37 -5.07 -11.34
C THR A 178 1.37 -4.39 -12.71
N LEU A 179 0.88 -3.15 -12.81
CA LEU A 179 0.85 -2.42 -14.09
C LEU A 179 2.26 -2.19 -14.65
N THR A 180 3.23 -1.88 -13.78
CA THR A 180 4.63 -1.71 -14.20
C THR A 180 5.18 -3.03 -14.71
N SER A 181 4.93 -4.15 -14.01
CA SER A 181 5.31 -5.48 -14.49
C SER A 181 4.71 -5.79 -15.86
N MET A 182 3.42 -5.55 -16.08
CA MET A 182 2.75 -5.74 -17.38
C MET A 182 3.40 -4.96 -18.51
N VAL A 183 3.76 -3.70 -18.27
CA VAL A 183 4.42 -2.83 -19.27
C VAL A 183 5.85 -3.28 -19.57
N THR A 184 6.53 -3.86 -18.58
CA THR A 184 7.90 -4.36 -18.70
C THR A 184 8.00 -5.83 -19.08
N ALA A 185 6.86 -6.50 -19.35
CA ALA A 185 6.84 -7.92 -19.66
C ALA A 185 7.54 -8.20 -21.00
N SER A 186 8.44 -9.20 -21.00
CA SER A 186 9.17 -9.59 -22.20
C SER A 186 8.30 -10.30 -23.25
N ASP A 187 7.25 -11.01 -22.82
CA ASP A 187 6.28 -11.67 -23.70
C ASP A 187 5.05 -10.77 -23.92
N PRO A 188 4.77 -10.27 -25.14
CA PRO A 188 3.57 -9.47 -25.44
C PRO A 188 2.25 -10.23 -25.24
N ASP A 189 2.26 -11.56 -25.35
CA ASP A 189 1.09 -12.42 -25.24
C ASP A 189 0.97 -13.08 -23.85
N TRP A 190 1.70 -12.58 -22.84
CA TRP A 190 1.74 -13.12 -21.48
C TRP A 190 0.35 -13.40 -20.87
N TRP A 191 -0.63 -12.55 -21.23
CA TRP A 191 -2.00 -12.55 -20.73
C TRP A 191 -2.81 -13.76 -21.18
N ARG A 192 -2.35 -14.51 -22.19
CA ARG A 192 -3.00 -15.75 -22.65
C ARG A 192 -2.73 -16.95 -21.75
N THR A 193 -1.69 -16.89 -20.93
CA THR A 193 -1.22 -18.01 -20.10
C THR A 193 -1.91 -18.01 -18.73
N HIS A 194 -1.47 -17.13 -17.84
CA HIS A 194 -2.10 -16.85 -16.54
C HIS A 194 -1.51 -15.54 -15.99
N PHE A 195 -2.20 -14.87 -15.07
CA PHE A 195 -1.76 -13.59 -14.49
C PHE A 195 -0.43 -13.72 -13.75
N SER A 196 -0.22 -14.84 -13.06
CA SER A 196 1.06 -15.15 -12.39
C SER A 196 2.23 -15.40 -13.34
N HIS A 197 2.00 -15.45 -14.67
CA HIS A 197 3.05 -15.62 -15.67
C HIS A 197 4.00 -14.44 -15.71
N LEU A 198 3.50 -13.25 -15.34
CA LEU A 198 4.29 -12.04 -15.13
C LEU A 198 5.50 -12.23 -14.20
N GLY A 199 5.41 -13.20 -13.29
CA GLY A 199 6.47 -13.58 -12.34
C GLY A 199 7.46 -14.64 -12.83
N THR A 200 7.44 -15.04 -14.11
CA THR A 200 8.16 -16.25 -14.58
C THR A 200 9.31 -16.03 -15.56
N PHE A 201 9.45 -14.83 -16.10
CA PHE A 201 10.40 -14.50 -17.15
C PHE A 201 11.87 -14.37 -16.69
N GLY A 202 12.14 -14.26 -15.39
CA GLY A 202 13.50 -14.05 -14.86
C GLY A 202 14.08 -12.67 -15.12
N ASP A 203 13.24 -11.69 -15.47
CA ASP A 203 13.59 -10.33 -15.87
C ASP A 203 13.03 -9.27 -14.89
N LEU A 204 13.06 -8.00 -15.31
CA LEU A 204 12.50 -6.88 -14.55
C LEU A 204 11.00 -7.05 -14.25
N SER A 205 10.20 -7.56 -15.20
CA SER A 205 8.77 -7.85 -14.95
C SER A 205 8.62 -8.85 -13.81
N SER A 206 9.43 -9.91 -13.82
CA SER A 206 9.37 -10.96 -12.79
C SER A 206 9.74 -10.43 -11.41
N LEU A 207 10.77 -9.60 -11.34
CA LEU A 207 11.18 -8.92 -10.10
C LEU A 207 10.06 -8.01 -9.58
N LEU A 208 9.47 -7.20 -10.46
CA LEU A 208 8.42 -6.25 -10.09
C LEU A 208 7.14 -6.97 -9.65
N PHE A 209 6.69 -7.99 -10.38
CA PHE A 209 5.50 -8.76 -10.04
C PHE A 209 5.68 -9.48 -8.71
N ASN A 210 6.69 -10.35 -8.61
CA ASN A 210 6.93 -11.17 -7.42
C ASN A 210 7.27 -10.29 -6.20
N GLY A 211 8.10 -9.27 -6.38
CA GLY A 211 8.42 -8.30 -5.33
C GLY A 211 7.18 -7.55 -4.82
N THR A 212 6.26 -7.19 -5.71
CA THR A 212 4.98 -6.58 -5.36
C THR A 212 4.11 -7.52 -4.53
N LEU A 213 4.03 -8.81 -4.87
CA LEU A 213 3.28 -9.78 -4.09
C LEU A 213 3.91 -10.02 -2.70
N ILE A 214 5.24 -10.11 -2.61
CA ILE A 214 5.96 -10.28 -1.34
C ILE A 214 5.69 -9.11 -0.40
N VAL A 215 5.93 -7.89 -0.88
CA VAL A 215 5.74 -6.67 -0.09
C VAL A 215 4.25 -6.41 0.17
N GLY A 216 3.37 -6.73 -0.79
CA GLY A 216 1.92 -6.68 -0.63
C GLY A 216 1.45 -7.62 0.48
N GLY A 217 1.96 -8.85 0.54
CA GLY A 217 1.68 -9.81 1.61
C GLY A 217 2.12 -9.33 2.99
N LEU A 218 3.31 -8.72 3.06
CA LEU A 218 3.80 -8.06 4.27
C LEU A 218 2.86 -6.92 4.71
N MET A 219 2.33 -6.15 3.75
CA MET A 219 1.40 -5.06 4.01
C MET A 219 0.01 -5.50 4.41
N VAL A 220 -0.53 -6.57 3.81
CA VAL A 220 -1.78 -7.18 4.27
C VAL A 220 -1.64 -7.67 5.72
N THR A 221 -0.48 -8.26 6.06
CA THR A 221 -0.16 -8.68 7.43
C THR A 221 -0.10 -7.49 8.40
N ALA A 222 0.55 -6.40 8.00
CA ALA A 222 0.58 -5.17 8.78
C ALA A 222 -0.82 -4.54 8.92
N PHE A 223 -1.61 -4.55 7.85
CA PHE A 223 -2.98 -4.04 7.81
C PHE A 223 -3.88 -4.79 8.79
N ALA A 224 -3.70 -6.10 8.96
CA ALA A 224 -4.42 -6.90 9.95
C ALA A 224 -4.30 -6.34 11.39
N ILE A 225 -3.13 -5.76 11.73
CA ILE A 225 -2.89 -5.13 13.03
C ILE A 225 -3.78 -3.90 13.21
N TYR A 226 -3.87 -3.06 12.18
CA TYR A 226 -4.69 -1.84 12.18
C TYR A 226 -6.18 -2.17 12.24
N VAL A 227 -6.64 -3.15 11.45
CA VAL A 227 -8.02 -3.65 11.52
C VAL A 227 -8.34 -4.18 12.92
N SER A 228 -7.46 -4.98 13.51
CA SER A 228 -7.67 -5.52 14.86
C SER A 228 -7.80 -4.39 15.88
N ASN A 229 -6.95 -3.36 15.78
CA ASN A 229 -7.00 -2.20 16.64
C ASN A 229 -8.32 -1.43 16.48
N ASP A 230 -8.76 -1.18 15.25
CA ASP A 230 -9.99 -0.42 14.98
C ASP A 230 -11.27 -1.20 15.35
N MET A 231 -11.22 -2.53 15.38
CA MET A 231 -12.34 -3.36 15.82
C MET A 231 -12.48 -3.47 17.34
N ARG A 232 -11.41 -3.27 18.14
CA ARG A 232 -11.46 -3.41 19.60
C ARG A 232 -12.46 -2.45 20.26
N PRO A 233 -12.45 -1.13 19.95
CA PRO A 233 -13.46 -0.21 20.49
C PRO A 233 -14.90 -0.62 20.16
N LEU A 234 -15.15 -1.26 19.01
CA LEU A 234 -16.49 -1.71 18.65
C LEU A 234 -16.97 -2.88 19.52
N VAL A 235 -16.06 -3.75 19.93
CA VAL A 235 -16.35 -4.84 20.88
C VAL A 235 -16.60 -4.26 22.26
N ASP A 236 -15.77 -3.30 22.70
CA ASP A 236 -15.87 -2.69 24.03
C ASP A 236 -17.16 -1.85 24.18
N ALA A 237 -17.59 -1.18 23.10
CA ALA A 237 -18.86 -0.47 23.01
C ALA A 237 -20.09 -1.39 22.83
N GLY A 238 -19.91 -2.71 22.78
CA GLY A 238 -20.99 -3.68 22.58
C GLY A 238 -21.64 -3.66 21.19
N GLN A 239 -21.09 -2.91 20.23
CA GLN A 239 -21.58 -2.87 18.85
C GLN A 239 -21.29 -4.18 18.13
N LEU A 240 -20.09 -4.74 18.32
CA LEU A 240 -19.75 -6.10 17.86
C LEU A 240 -20.09 -7.12 18.95
N ARG A 241 -21.00 -8.04 18.64
CA ARG A 241 -21.50 -9.05 19.58
C ARG A 241 -20.47 -10.12 19.92
N SER A 242 -19.57 -10.43 18.99
CA SER A 242 -18.52 -11.43 19.20
C SER A 242 -17.26 -10.77 19.74
N ARG A 243 -16.75 -11.26 20.88
CA ARG A 243 -15.50 -10.75 21.48
C ARG A 243 -14.25 -11.23 20.74
N THR A 244 -14.37 -12.28 19.92
CA THR A 244 -13.24 -12.85 19.17
C THR A 244 -13.04 -12.20 17.81
N SER A 245 -13.95 -11.32 17.37
CA SER A 245 -13.94 -10.73 16.02
C SER A 245 -12.62 -10.08 15.63
N PRO A 246 -12.01 -9.21 16.45
CA PRO A 246 -10.75 -8.56 16.09
C PRO A 246 -9.61 -9.58 15.88
N ARG A 247 -9.64 -10.71 16.59
CA ARG A 247 -8.62 -11.77 16.47
C ARG A 247 -8.87 -12.64 15.24
N THR A 248 -10.12 -13.04 15.01
CA THR A 248 -10.49 -13.90 13.88
C THR A 248 -10.24 -13.20 12.54
N VAL A 249 -10.71 -11.95 12.40
CA VAL A 249 -10.49 -11.16 11.18
C VAL A 249 -9.00 -10.91 10.95
N ALA A 250 -8.25 -10.53 11.99
CA ALA A 250 -6.81 -10.32 11.86
C ALA A 250 -6.06 -11.59 11.44
N ARG A 251 -6.41 -12.76 12.01
CA ARG A 251 -5.81 -14.05 11.63
C ARG A 251 -6.07 -14.37 10.16
N LEU A 252 -7.28 -14.17 9.66
CA LEU A 252 -7.61 -14.42 8.26
C LEU A 252 -6.83 -13.48 7.33
N PHE A 253 -6.70 -12.19 7.67
CA PHE A 253 -5.83 -11.28 6.91
C PHE A 253 -4.36 -11.67 6.98
N ILE A 254 -3.84 -12.11 8.13
CA ILE A 254 -2.46 -12.58 8.25
C ILE A 254 -2.24 -13.81 7.35
N VAL A 255 -3.17 -14.77 7.36
CA VAL A 255 -3.12 -15.94 6.47
C VAL A 255 -3.10 -15.48 5.01
N MET A 256 -4.00 -14.58 4.61
CA MET A 256 -4.01 -14.03 3.25
C MET A 256 -2.70 -13.33 2.90
N GLY A 257 -2.12 -12.55 3.82
CA GLY A 257 -0.85 -11.87 3.61
C GLY A 257 0.33 -12.83 3.44
N VAL A 258 0.40 -13.89 4.26
CA VAL A 258 1.41 -14.94 4.13
C VAL A 258 1.26 -15.69 2.81
N MET A 259 0.02 -16.03 2.43
CA MET A 259 -0.26 -16.71 1.16
C MET A 259 0.07 -15.81 -0.03
N LEU A 260 -0.26 -14.52 0.01
CA LEU A 260 0.12 -13.53 -1.00
C LEU A 260 1.63 -13.46 -1.19
N ALA A 261 2.38 -13.37 -0.09
CA ALA A 261 3.84 -13.37 -0.16
C ALA A 261 4.37 -14.71 -0.69
N GLY A 262 3.76 -15.83 -0.32
CA GLY A 262 4.10 -17.16 -0.82
C GLY A 262 4.00 -17.29 -2.34
N VAL A 263 2.98 -16.68 -2.96
CA VAL A 263 2.83 -16.62 -4.43
C VAL A 263 4.03 -15.92 -5.09
N GLY A 264 4.53 -14.84 -4.48
CA GLY A 264 5.72 -14.12 -4.99
C GLY A 264 7.05 -14.80 -4.66
N ILE A 265 7.17 -15.46 -3.50
CA ILE A 265 8.39 -16.18 -3.09
C ILE A 265 8.58 -17.44 -3.95
N VAL A 266 7.48 -18.12 -4.28
CA VAL A 266 7.50 -19.34 -5.07
C VAL A 266 6.68 -19.12 -6.35
N PRO A 267 7.32 -18.55 -7.39
CA PRO A 267 6.70 -18.43 -8.71
C PRO A 267 6.30 -19.80 -9.26
N VAL A 268 5.30 -19.81 -10.15
CA VAL A 268 4.69 -21.05 -10.64
C VAL A 268 5.69 -22.00 -11.33
N HIS A 269 6.71 -21.46 -11.99
CA HIS A 269 7.75 -22.26 -12.67
C HIS A 269 8.74 -22.90 -11.69
N VAL A 270 8.83 -22.41 -10.45
CA VAL A 270 9.67 -22.99 -9.39
C VAL A 270 8.96 -24.17 -8.73
N SER A 271 7.68 -24.00 -8.38
CA SER A 271 6.84 -25.09 -7.85
C SER A 271 5.37 -24.77 -8.08
N LEU A 272 4.77 -25.45 -9.07
CA LEU A 272 3.35 -25.35 -9.36
C LEU A 272 2.48 -25.68 -8.13
N LEU A 273 2.87 -26.71 -7.38
CA LEU A 273 2.12 -27.16 -6.20
C LEU A 273 2.09 -26.07 -5.11
N ILE A 274 3.26 -25.56 -4.71
CA ILE A 274 3.34 -24.58 -3.62
C ILE A 274 2.67 -23.27 -4.05
N HIS A 275 2.90 -22.83 -5.30
CA HIS A 275 2.26 -21.65 -5.86
C HIS A 275 0.73 -21.76 -5.80
N ASN A 276 0.17 -22.88 -6.27
CA ASN A 276 -1.27 -23.10 -6.30
C ASN A 276 -1.87 -23.23 -4.89
N VAL A 277 -1.14 -23.84 -3.94
CA VAL A 277 -1.56 -23.88 -2.53
C VAL A 277 -1.62 -22.47 -1.95
N CYS A 278 -0.64 -21.61 -2.23
CA CYS A 278 -0.65 -20.23 -1.79
C CYS A 278 -1.78 -19.43 -2.45
N ALA A 279 -1.91 -19.47 -3.77
CA ALA A 279 -2.94 -18.75 -4.51
C ALA A 279 -4.37 -19.18 -4.07
N SER A 280 -4.62 -20.50 -4.01
CA SER A 280 -5.90 -21.04 -3.57
C SER A 280 -6.15 -20.77 -2.09
N GLY A 281 -5.11 -20.85 -1.25
CA GLY A 281 -5.19 -20.57 0.18
C GLY A 281 -5.66 -19.15 0.49
N MET A 282 -5.26 -18.17 -0.34
CA MET A 282 -5.78 -16.80 -0.23
C MET A 282 -7.28 -16.73 -0.53
N ALA A 283 -7.74 -17.37 -1.62
CA ALA A 283 -9.15 -17.40 -1.97
C ALA A 283 -10.00 -18.12 -0.90
N VAL A 284 -9.48 -19.22 -0.33
CA VAL A 284 -10.11 -19.95 0.78
C VAL A 284 -10.21 -19.08 2.04
N ALA A 285 -9.14 -18.37 2.42
CA ALA A 285 -9.15 -17.48 3.58
C ALA A 285 -10.12 -16.30 3.39
N PHE A 286 -10.18 -15.74 2.19
CA PHE A 286 -11.16 -14.71 1.83
C PHE A 286 -12.60 -15.24 1.89
N GLY A 287 -12.87 -16.40 1.30
CA GLY A 287 -14.18 -17.07 1.39
C GLY A 287 -14.58 -17.35 2.84
N ALA A 288 -13.66 -17.84 3.67
CA ALA A 288 -13.89 -18.06 5.09
C ALA A 288 -14.25 -16.75 5.83
N LEU A 289 -13.62 -15.63 5.47
CA LEU A 289 -13.94 -14.32 6.03
C LEU A 289 -15.36 -13.87 5.68
N LEU A 290 -15.79 -14.06 4.43
CA LEU A 290 -17.15 -13.72 3.98
C LEU A 290 -18.21 -14.62 4.63
N ILE A 291 -17.98 -15.94 4.61
CA ILE A 291 -18.92 -16.96 5.14
C ILE A 291 -19.06 -16.84 6.66
N SER A 292 -17.96 -16.59 7.37
CA SER A 292 -17.97 -16.40 8.83
C SER A 292 -18.49 -15.02 9.25
N GLY A 293 -18.55 -14.06 8.31
CA GLY A 293 -18.97 -12.68 8.53
C GLY A 293 -20.21 -12.50 9.39
N PRO A 294 -21.36 -13.17 9.13
CA PRO A 294 -22.57 -13.03 9.95
C PRO A 294 -22.39 -13.37 11.44
N ARG A 295 -21.47 -14.29 11.76
CA ARG A 295 -21.17 -14.67 13.14
C ARG A 295 -20.07 -13.79 13.74
N VAL A 296 -19.00 -13.59 12.98
CA VAL A 296 -17.81 -12.85 13.43
C VAL A 296 -18.09 -11.36 13.52
N LEU A 297 -18.82 -10.78 12.58
CA LEU A 297 -19.10 -9.34 12.51
C LEU A 297 -20.56 -9.03 12.89
N ALA A 298 -21.18 -9.91 13.68
CA ALA A 298 -22.52 -9.72 14.20
C ALA A 298 -22.61 -8.38 14.94
N GLY A 299 -23.47 -7.48 14.44
CA GLY A 299 -23.57 -6.10 14.91
C GLY A 299 -23.36 -5.04 13.82
N MET A 300 -22.67 -5.41 12.73
CA MET A 300 -22.55 -4.55 11.55
C MET A 300 -23.91 -4.34 10.84
N PRO A 301 -24.07 -3.24 10.09
CA PRO A 301 -25.31 -2.94 9.39
C PRO A 301 -25.62 -3.95 8.28
N ARG A 302 -26.91 -4.15 7.96
CA ARG A 302 -27.35 -5.09 6.90
C ARG A 302 -26.68 -4.86 5.54
N ALA A 303 -26.43 -3.59 5.20
CA ALA A 303 -25.76 -3.21 3.96
C ALA A 303 -24.36 -3.85 3.82
N TYR A 304 -23.61 -3.97 4.91
CA TYR A 304 -22.31 -4.65 4.91
C TYR A 304 -22.45 -6.14 4.56
N PHE A 305 -23.45 -6.82 5.11
CA PHE A 305 -23.68 -8.23 4.82
C PHE A 305 -24.15 -8.45 3.39
N VAL A 306 -25.06 -7.62 2.87
CA VAL A 306 -25.48 -7.69 1.46
C VAL A 306 -24.28 -7.55 0.54
N ALA A 307 -23.43 -6.54 0.76
CA ALA A 307 -22.21 -6.37 -0.03
C ALA A 307 -21.29 -7.60 0.07
N SER A 308 -21.05 -8.12 1.29
CA SER A 308 -20.19 -9.29 1.49
C SER A 308 -20.72 -10.56 0.81
N TRP A 309 -22.04 -10.78 0.82
CA TRP A 309 -22.67 -11.89 0.12
C TRP A 309 -22.63 -11.71 -1.40
N LEU A 310 -22.75 -10.48 -1.91
CA LEU A 310 -22.57 -10.20 -3.34
C LEU A 310 -21.14 -10.51 -3.80
N PHE A 311 -20.13 -10.13 -3.01
CA PHE A 311 -18.75 -10.52 -3.30
C PHE A 311 -18.55 -12.04 -3.25
N LEU A 312 -19.14 -12.74 -2.27
CA LEU A 312 -19.07 -14.20 -2.23
C LEU A 312 -19.75 -14.83 -3.45
N ALA A 313 -20.94 -14.37 -3.82
CA ALA A 313 -21.65 -14.84 -4.99
C ALA A 313 -20.84 -14.59 -6.28
N ALA A 314 -20.28 -13.39 -6.44
CA ALA A 314 -19.41 -13.06 -7.56
C ALA A 314 -18.17 -13.97 -7.63
N MET A 315 -17.58 -14.32 -6.47
CA MET A 315 -16.49 -15.28 -6.41
C MET A 315 -16.90 -16.68 -6.88
N LEU A 316 -18.02 -17.20 -6.38
CA LEU A 316 -18.53 -18.52 -6.77
C LEU A 316 -18.91 -18.56 -8.26
N VAL A 317 -19.54 -17.50 -8.77
CA VAL A 317 -19.85 -17.35 -10.19
C VAL A 317 -18.56 -17.31 -11.02
N SER A 318 -17.54 -16.58 -10.58
CA SER A 318 -16.25 -16.52 -11.29
C SER A 318 -15.58 -17.89 -11.36
N VAL A 319 -15.64 -18.68 -10.27
CA VAL A 319 -15.14 -20.06 -10.25
C VAL A 319 -15.93 -20.95 -11.22
N ALA A 320 -17.26 -20.84 -11.24
CA ALA A 320 -18.10 -21.63 -12.14
C ALA A 320 -17.85 -21.26 -13.62
N LEU A 321 -17.78 -19.98 -13.95
CA LEU A 321 -17.49 -19.49 -15.30
C LEU A 321 -16.10 -19.93 -15.78
N PHE A 322 -15.10 -19.88 -14.91
CA PHE A 322 -13.77 -20.41 -15.20
C PHE A 322 -13.81 -21.92 -15.46
N ALA A 323 -14.48 -22.70 -14.60
CA ALA A 323 -14.60 -24.15 -14.74
C ALA A 323 -15.34 -24.57 -16.03
N MET A 324 -16.26 -23.75 -16.51
CA MET A 324 -16.97 -23.94 -17.79
C MET A 324 -16.17 -23.45 -19.01
N GLY A 325 -14.99 -22.85 -18.82
CA GLY A 325 -14.15 -22.33 -19.91
C GLY A 325 -14.63 -21.01 -20.51
N PHE A 326 -15.45 -20.22 -19.81
CA PHE A 326 -15.97 -18.95 -20.31
C PHE A 326 -14.88 -17.87 -20.46
N PHE A 327 -13.89 -17.85 -19.55
CA PHE A 327 -12.70 -17.00 -19.67
C PHE A 327 -11.45 -17.76 -19.19
N GLY A 328 -10.28 -17.31 -19.65
CA GLY A 328 -8.99 -17.91 -19.30
C GLY A 328 -8.55 -17.65 -17.85
N LEU A 329 -7.51 -18.38 -17.42
CA LEU A 329 -6.99 -18.33 -16.05
C LEU A 329 -6.51 -16.92 -15.64
N THR A 330 -5.94 -16.15 -16.56
CA THR A 330 -5.56 -14.74 -16.32
C THR A 330 -6.75 -13.89 -15.88
N ALA A 331 -7.87 -13.97 -16.59
CA ALA A 331 -9.07 -13.20 -16.28
C ALA A 331 -9.65 -13.63 -14.92
N PHE A 332 -9.65 -14.94 -14.64
CA PHE A 332 -10.05 -15.49 -13.35
C PHE A 332 -9.22 -14.90 -12.20
N GLU A 333 -7.90 -14.96 -12.31
CA GLU A 333 -6.97 -14.47 -11.28
C GLU A 333 -7.14 -12.98 -11.05
N ILE A 334 -7.22 -12.16 -12.11
CA ILE A 334 -7.44 -10.70 -12.00
C ILE A 334 -8.77 -10.40 -11.30
N LEU A 335 -9.87 -11.09 -11.66
CA LEU A 335 -11.18 -10.88 -11.06
C LEU A 335 -11.19 -11.19 -9.56
N VAL A 336 -10.64 -12.35 -9.17
CA VAL A 336 -10.56 -12.75 -7.75
C VAL A 336 -9.71 -11.75 -6.96
N PHE A 337 -8.58 -11.34 -7.52
CA PHE A 337 -7.68 -10.39 -6.89
C PHE A 337 -8.33 -9.01 -6.72
N ALA A 338 -8.95 -8.49 -7.77
CA ALA A 338 -9.69 -7.21 -7.75
C ALA A 338 -10.84 -7.23 -6.74
N MET A 339 -11.55 -8.35 -6.63
CA MET A 339 -12.63 -8.55 -5.67
C MET A 339 -12.16 -8.53 -4.22
N VAL A 340 -11.00 -9.13 -3.90
CA VAL A 340 -10.42 -9.05 -2.55
C VAL A 340 -10.18 -7.58 -2.16
N PHE A 341 -9.57 -6.80 -3.06
CA PHE A 341 -9.33 -5.36 -2.83
C PHE A 341 -10.62 -4.55 -2.76
N GLY A 342 -11.58 -4.82 -3.65
CA GLY A 342 -12.89 -4.16 -3.66
C GLY A 342 -13.67 -4.40 -2.38
N TRP A 343 -13.72 -5.66 -1.91
CA TRP A 343 -14.35 -6.00 -0.65
C TRP A 343 -13.63 -5.36 0.53
N MET A 344 -12.29 -5.38 0.56
CA MET A 344 -11.51 -4.75 1.63
C MET A 344 -11.83 -3.25 1.72
N ALA A 345 -11.94 -2.53 0.59
CA ALA A 345 -12.32 -1.13 0.57
C ALA A 345 -13.71 -0.90 1.18
N VAL A 346 -14.70 -1.75 0.86
CA VAL A 346 -16.05 -1.69 1.46
C VAL A 346 -15.99 -1.96 2.97
N PHE A 347 -15.30 -3.03 3.38
CA PHE A 347 -15.17 -3.42 4.79
C PHE A 347 -14.59 -2.28 5.64
N ILE A 348 -13.53 -1.64 5.18
CA ILE A 348 -12.89 -0.56 5.92
C ILE A 348 -13.79 0.66 6.05
N ARG A 349 -14.58 1.00 5.02
CA ARG A 349 -15.50 2.13 5.10
C ARG A 349 -16.54 1.89 6.19
N PHE A 350 -17.12 0.69 6.27
CA PHE A 350 -18.04 0.34 7.37
C PHE A 350 -17.36 0.38 8.74
N LEU A 351 -16.13 -0.12 8.84
CA LEU A 351 -15.36 -0.10 10.08
C LEU A 351 -15.07 1.33 10.55
N ALA A 352 -14.67 2.21 9.63
CA ALA A 352 -14.39 3.61 9.90
C ALA A 352 -15.65 4.37 10.35
N THR A 353 -16.82 4.09 9.76
CA THR A 353 -18.09 4.72 10.15
C THR A 353 -18.65 4.20 11.47
N ALA A 354 -18.31 2.98 11.87
CA ALA A 354 -18.82 2.37 13.11
C ALA A 354 -18.06 2.83 14.35
N ARG A 355 -16.85 3.37 14.19
CA ARG A 355 -15.97 3.75 15.29
C ARG A 355 -16.63 4.84 16.16
N PRO A 356 -16.82 4.62 17.47
CA PRO A 356 -17.25 5.66 18.40
C PRO A 356 -16.19 6.76 18.48
N ASP A 357 -16.64 8.02 18.63
CA ASP A 357 -15.79 9.20 18.81
C ASP A 357 -14.90 9.15 20.07
#